data_AF-A0A8J8ME44-F1
#
_entry.id   AF-A0A8J8ME44-F1
#
_cell.length_a   1.000
_cell.length_b   1.000
_cell.length_c   1.000
_cell.angle_alpha   90.00
_cell.angle_beta   90.00
_cell.angle_gamma   90.00
#
_symmetry.space_group_name_H-M   'P 1'
#
loop_
_entity.id
_entity.type
_entity.pdbx_description
1 polymer ?
#
loop_
_entity_poly.entity_id
_entity_poly.type
_entity_poly.pdbx_seq_one_letter_code
_entity_poly.pdbx_strand_id
1 'polypeptide(L)'
;MGHTLENFKEIKTSHEIEEFLNSVGCFHDAILKEVHILNSGYVDNDLGMSFGGFDLRVLIQRQYREMSAIELLLSNVSDMNIANSDDIYSSCGEVNTDIITGQKHIKIDLYGNQFTCKRLFWRDASEWMGIHSKFGEDFSIETLNEYEQLEDGWVICKECYEAWKTSSKIIQCPKCFRDRISNNTNFRRNI
;
A
#
# COMPACT_ATOMS: atom_id res chain seq x y z
N MET A 1 -16.54 0.81 12.81
CA MET A 1 -16.70 -0.65 12.91
C MET A 1 -15.39 -1.21 13.42
N GLY A 2 -15.39 -1.90 14.57
CA GLY A 2 -14.18 -2.52 15.10
C GLY A 2 -13.76 -3.68 14.21
N HIS A 3 -12.55 -3.63 13.66
CA HIS A 3 -11.94 -4.81 13.07
C HIS A 3 -11.52 -5.72 14.22
N THR A 4 -12.21 -6.83 14.42
CA THR A 4 -11.77 -7.82 15.40
C THR A 4 -10.49 -8.49 14.90
N LEU A 5 -9.48 -8.61 15.75
CA LEU A 5 -8.18 -9.24 15.44
C LEU A 5 -8.26 -10.76 15.25
N GLU A 6 -9.47 -11.33 15.12
CA GLU A 6 -9.71 -12.79 15.10
C GLU A 6 -9.00 -13.54 13.97
N ASN A 7 -8.66 -12.86 12.87
CA ASN A 7 -7.94 -13.46 11.73
C ASN A 7 -6.48 -13.00 11.61
N PHE A 8 -5.97 -12.26 12.59
CA PHE A 8 -4.62 -11.71 12.56
C PHE A 8 -3.67 -12.52 13.42
N LYS A 9 -2.48 -12.78 12.86
CA LYS A 9 -1.35 -13.38 13.56
C LYS A 9 -0.37 -12.29 13.97
N GLU A 10 -0.04 -12.22 15.26
CA GLU A 10 0.94 -11.27 15.78
C GLU A 10 2.36 -11.82 15.64
N ILE A 11 3.29 -10.98 15.20
CA ILE A 11 4.73 -11.26 15.20
C ILE A 11 5.33 -10.68 16.48
N LYS A 12 6.02 -11.51 17.25
CA LYS A 12 6.59 -11.18 18.56
C LYS A 12 8.09 -11.46 18.66
N THR A 13 8.66 -12.24 17.75
CA THR A 13 10.06 -12.69 17.79
C THR A 13 10.73 -12.64 16.42
N SER A 14 12.07 -12.63 16.40
CA SER A 14 12.86 -12.68 15.17
C SER A 14 12.63 -13.96 14.36
N HIS A 15 12.34 -15.07 15.05
CA HIS A 15 12.00 -16.32 14.36
C HIS A 15 10.65 -16.23 13.67
N GLU A 16 9.62 -15.69 14.32
CA GLU A 16 8.29 -15.53 13.73
C GLU A 16 8.27 -14.58 12.53
N ILE A 17 9.08 -13.50 12.54
CA ILE A 17 9.18 -12.60 11.37
C ILE A 17 9.89 -13.30 10.21
N GLU A 18 10.92 -14.11 10.49
CA GLU A 18 11.62 -14.91 9.48
C GLU A 18 10.69 -15.99 8.88
N GLU A 19 9.96 -16.73 9.71
CA GLU A 19 8.96 -17.71 9.26
C GLU A 19 7.87 -17.05 8.41
N PHE A 20 7.37 -15.89 8.84
CA PHE A 20 6.40 -15.11 8.09
C PHE A 20 6.95 -14.72 6.72
N LEU A 21 8.12 -14.07 6.65
CA LEU A 21 8.74 -13.64 5.40
C LEU A 21 8.99 -14.82 4.47
N ASN A 22 9.50 -15.94 4.98
CA ASN A 22 9.69 -17.17 4.20
C ASN A 22 8.37 -17.70 3.63
N SER A 23 7.29 -17.68 4.43
CA SER A 23 5.96 -18.15 3.98
C SER A 23 5.37 -17.34 2.83
N VAL A 24 5.74 -16.06 2.73
CA VAL A 24 5.32 -15.14 1.65
C VAL A 24 6.42 -14.94 0.60
N GLY A 25 7.45 -15.80 0.57
CA GLY A 25 8.54 -15.75 -0.40
C GLY A 25 9.32 -14.44 -0.37
N CYS A 26 9.52 -13.88 0.83
CA CYS A 26 10.13 -12.57 1.08
C CYS A 26 9.53 -11.45 0.23
N PHE A 27 8.23 -11.56 -0.10
CA PHE A 27 7.53 -10.62 -0.98
C PHE A 27 8.21 -10.41 -2.34
N HIS A 28 9.03 -11.36 -2.82
CA HIS A 28 9.53 -11.33 -4.19
C HIS A 28 8.36 -11.29 -5.17
N ASP A 29 8.48 -10.44 -6.18
CA ASP A 29 7.43 -10.16 -7.16
C ASP A 29 6.09 -9.71 -6.55
N ALA A 30 6.18 -8.82 -5.56
CA ALA A 30 5.04 -8.17 -4.95
C ALA A 30 5.02 -6.67 -5.24
N ILE A 31 3.92 -6.01 -4.91
CA ILE A 31 3.80 -4.56 -4.90
C ILE A 31 3.23 -4.11 -3.56
N LEU A 32 3.78 -3.02 -3.03
CA LEU A 32 3.14 -2.27 -1.95
C LEU A 32 1.93 -1.56 -2.54
N LYS A 33 0.73 -2.10 -2.29
CA LYS A 33 -0.50 -1.68 -2.95
C LYS A 33 -1.11 -0.45 -2.29
N GLU A 34 -1.29 -0.51 -0.97
CA GLU A 34 -1.93 0.56 -0.19
C GLU A 34 -1.30 0.70 1.18
N VAL A 35 -1.21 1.94 1.66
CA VAL A 35 -0.90 2.25 3.06
C VAL A 35 -1.95 3.21 3.58
N HIS A 36 -2.59 2.85 4.69
CA HIS A 36 -3.52 3.70 5.41
C HIS A 36 -2.93 4.06 6.76
N ILE A 37 -2.84 5.35 7.04
CA ILE A 37 -2.26 5.90 8.28
C ILE A 37 -3.39 6.52 9.10
N LEU A 38 -3.49 6.13 10.37
CA LEU A 38 -4.38 6.76 11.33
C LEU A 38 -3.56 7.34 12.48
N ASN A 39 -3.71 8.64 12.74
CA ASN A 39 -3.28 9.22 14.01
C ASN A 39 -4.44 9.11 15.00
N SER A 40 -4.18 8.54 16.18
CA SER A 40 -5.15 8.48 17.28
C SER A 40 -5.30 9.82 18.02
N GLY A 41 -4.35 10.74 17.80
CA GLY A 41 -4.47 12.13 18.23
C GLY A 41 -5.48 12.89 17.39
N TYR A 42 -6.06 13.92 17.98
CA TYR A 42 -7.09 14.74 17.34
C TYR A 42 -7.07 16.16 17.93
N VAL A 43 -7.64 17.09 17.16
CA VAL A 43 -8.02 18.41 17.65
C VAL A 43 -9.54 18.41 17.72
N ASP A 44 -10.08 18.66 18.90
CA ASP A 44 -11.53 18.70 19.12
C ASP A 44 -12.12 20.04 18.64
N ASN A 45 -13.44 20.15 18.61
CA ASN A 45 -14.16 21.33 18.14
C ASN A 45 -13.91 22.57 19.01
N ASP A 46 -13.46 22.39 20.25
CA ASP A 46 -13.02 23.47 21.14
C ASP A 46 -11.56 23.88 20.93
N LEU A 47 -10.90 23.33 19.89
CA LEU A 47 -9.48 23.49 19.57
C LEU A 47 -8.53 22.88 20.61
N GLY A 48 -9.05 22.09 21.56
CA GLY A 48 -8.25 21.25 22.44
C GLY A 48 -7.55 20.15 21.65
N MET A 49 -6.30 19.84 22.01
CA MET A 49 -5.49 18.85 21.30
C MET A 49 -5.20 17.65 22.19
N SER A 50 -5.50 16.46 21.68
CA SER A 50 -5.08 15.18 22.25
C SER A 50 -3.93 14.62 21.42
N PHE A 51 -2.83 14.28 22.08
CA PHE A 51 -1.73 13.57 21.45
C PHE A 51 -2.05 12.08 21.33
N GLY A 52 -1.53 11.45 20.29
CA GLY A 52 -1.68 10.03 20.05
C GLY A 52 -0.48 9.46 19.31
N GLY A 53 -0.58 8.19 18.93
CA GLY A 53 0.36 7.50 18.06
C GLY A 53 -0.23 7.21 16.69
N PHE A 54 0.65 6.84 15.76
CA PHE A 54 0.27 6.37 14.44
C PHE A 54 0.05 4.84 14.45
N ASP A 55 -1.06 4.42 13.89
CA ASP A 55 -1.32 3.03 13.50
C ASP A 55 -1.46 2.95 11.98
N LEU A 56 -0.88 1.91 11.38
CA LEU A 56 -0.85 1.73 9.94
C LEU A 56 -1.54 0.42 9.54
N ARG A 57 -2.22 0.46 8.39
CA ARG A 57 -2.61 -0.74 7.63
C ARG A 57 -1.82 -0.73 6.33
N VAL A 58 -1.23 -1.85 5.97
CA VAL A 58 -0.43 -1.99 4.75
C VAL A 58 -0.95 -3.18 3.96
N LEU A 59 -1.29 -2.97 2.69
CA LEU A 59 -1.71 -4.03 1.78
C LEU A 59 -0.59 -4.29 0.77
N ILE A 60 -0.21 -5.56 0.65
CA ILE A 60 0.79 -6.02 -0.31
C ILE A 60 0.12 -7.06 -1.20
N GLN A 61 0.25 -6.92 -2.52
CA GLN A 61 -0.25 -7.90 -3.50
C GLN A 61 0.93 -8.57 -4.20
N ARG A 62 0.83 -9.88 -4.45
CA ARG A 62 1.91 -10.75 -4.94
C ARG A 62 1.46 -11.46 -6.21
N GLN A 63 2.38 -11.75 -7.13
CA GLN A 63 2.08 -12.60 -8.30
C GLN A 63 2.08 -14.12 -7.99
N TYR A 64 1.56 -14.49 -6.82
CA TYR A 64 1.48 -15.88 -6.34
C TYR A 64 0.03 -16.27 -6.06
N ARG A 65 -0.30 -17.54 -6.27
CA ARG A 65 -1.69 -18.03 -6.08
C ARG A 65 -2.09 -18.13 -4.62
N GLU A 66 -1.22 -18.73 -3.80
CA GLU A 66 -1.43 -18.87 -2.36
C GLU A 66 -0.95 -17.61 -1.65
N MET A 67 -1.76 -17.10 -0.72
CA MET A 67 -1.46 -15.86 0.02
C MET A 67 -1.11 -14.71 -0.94
N SER A 68 -1.94 -14.57 -1.97
CA SER A 68 -1.79 -13.62 -3.09
C SER A 68 -1.83 -12.16 -2.64
N ALA A 69 -2.49 -11.87 -1.52
CA ALA A 69 -2.41 -10.56 -0.88
C ALA A 69 -2.29 -10.71 0.63
N ILE A 70 -1.54 -9.80 1.25
CA ILE A 70 -1.25 -9.78 2.68
C ILE A 70 -1.62 -8.40 3.21
N GLU A 71 -2.40 -8.39 4.29
CA GLU A 71 -2.61 -7.19 5.09
C GLU A 71 -1.73 -7.24 6.33
N LEU A 72 -0.98 -6.16 6.55
CA LEU A 72 -0.25 -5.90 7.79
C LEU A 72 -0.98 -4.83 8.61
N LEU A 73 -1.07 -5.04 9.92
CA LEU A 73 -1.45 -4.01 10.89
C LEU A 73 -0.25 -3.70 11.77
N LEU A 74 0.13 -2.43 11.80
CA LEU A 74 1.24 -1.94 12.59
C LEU A 74 0.72 -0.97 13.63
N SER A 75 1.06 -1.19 14.90
CA SER A 75 0.63 -0.30 15.97
C SER A 75 1.79 0.44 16.60
N ASN A 76 1.53 1.70 16.97
CA ASN A 76 2.52 2.63 17.54
C ASN A 76 3.76 2.73 16.64
N VAL A 77 3.54 3.12 15.39
CA VAL A 77 4.59 3.32 14.39
C VAL A 77 5.45 4.51 14.79
N SER A 78 6.76 4.29 14.85
CA SER A 78 7.75 5.30 15.20
C SER A 78 8.49 5.85 13.97
N ASP A 79 8.57 5.06 12.90
CA ASP A 79 9.26 5.43 11.66
C ASP A 79 8.57 4.78 10.45
N MET A 80 8.47 5.56 9.36
CA MET A 80 7.90 5.12 8.09
C MET A 80 8.65 5.81 6.95
N ASN A 81 9.08 5.03 5.97
CA ASN A 81 9.68 5.52 4.73
C ASN A 81 9.01 4.85 3.53
N ILE A 82 8.61 5.63 2.54
CA ILE A 82 8.11 5.15 1.25
C ILE A 82 9.07 5.64 0.19
N ALA A 83 9.83 4.72 -0.41
CA ALA A 83 10.91 5.04 -1.32
C ALA A 83 10.67 4.57 -2.75
N ASN A 84 9.87 3.51 -2.95
CA ASN A 84 9.71 2.89 -4.26
C ASN A 84 8.28 2.37 -4.46
N SER A 85 7.72 2.61 -5.65
CA SER A 85 6.42 2.08 -6.09
C SER A 85 6.54 0.85 -6.99
N ASP A 86 7.76 0.45 -7.35
CA ASP A 86 8.03 -0.68 -8.22
C ASP A 86 7.87 -2.04 -7.49
N ASP A 87 8.22 -3.10 -8.20
CA ASP A 87 8.24 -4.45 -7.69
C ASP A 87 9.17 -4.61 -6.48
N ILE A 88 8.68 -5.33 -5.47
CA ILE A 88 9.46 -5.74 -4.31
C ILE A 88 10.31 -6.93 -4.75
N TYR A 89 11.63 -6.69 -4.85
CA TYR A 89 12.59 -7.73 -5.19
C TYR A 89 13.01 -8.57 -3.97
N SER A 90 13.06 -7.95 -2.80
CA SER A 90 13.41 -8.63 -1.55
C SER A 90 12.87 -7.85 -0.36
N SER A 91 12.62 -8.55 0.73
CA SER A 91 12.25 -7.96 2.00
C SER A 91 13.01 -8.60 3.15
N CYS A 92 13.18 -7.83 4.22
CA CYS A 92 13.75 -8.31 5.47
C CYS A 92 12.98 -7.74 6.66
N GLY A 93 13.17 -8.35 7.82
CA GLY A 93 12.52 -7.92 9.04
C GLY A 93 13.36 -8.26 10.26
N GLU A 94 13.22 -7.44 11.29
CA GLU A 94 13.95 -7.57 12.55
C GLU A 94 13.02 -7.28 13.72
N VAL A 95 13.22 -8.02 14.81
CA VAL A 95 12.53 -7.82 16.08
C VAL A 95 13.58 -7.58 17.15
N ASN A 96 13.68 -6.34 17.60
CA ASN A 96 14.60 -5.93 18.65
C ASN A 96 13.80 -5.63 19.92
N THR A 97 14.36 -5.96 21.08
CA THR A 97 13.82 -5.57 22.38
C THR A 97 14.83 -4.67 23.06
N ASP A 98 14.42 -3.45 23.39
CA ASP A 98 15.24 -2.51 24.12
C ASP A 98 15.53 -3.08 25.52
N ILE A 99 16.81 -3.19 25.86
CA ILE A 99 17.28 -3.88 27.08
C ILE A 99 16.85 -3.13 28.35
N ILE A 100 16.68 -1.81 28.28
CA ILE A 100 16.44 -0.94 29.43
C ILE A 100 14.93 -0.83 29.69
N THR A 101 14.17 -0.56 28.64
CA THR A 101 12.72 -0.29 28.70
C THR A 101 11.89 -1.54 28.48
N GLY A 102 12.48 -2.62 27.96
CA GLY A 102 11.77 -3.83 27.54
C GLY A 102 10.86 -3.62 26.34
N GLN A 103 10.90 -2.44 25.69
CA GLN A 103 10.02 -2.14 24.56
C GLN A 103 10.49 -2.89 23.32
N LYS A 104 9.53 -3.46 22.60
CA LYS A 104 9.79 -4.12 21.32
C LYS A 104 9.75 -3.09 20.18
N HIS A 105 10.69 -3.26 19.26
CA HIS A 105 10.78 -2.54 18.01
C HIS A 105 10.84 -3.58 16.89
N ILE A 106 9.80 -3.60 16.07
CA ILE A 106 9.68 -4.48 14.91
C ILE A 106 9.87 -3.60 13.68
N LYS A 107 10.87 -3.92 12.87
CA LYS A 107 11.08 -3.28 11.57
C LYS A 107 10.81 -4.28 10.46
N ILE A 108 10.16 -3.82 9.40
CA ILE A 108 10.04 -4.51 8.13
C ILE A 108 10.48 -3.57 7.01
N ASP A 109 11.32 -4.09 6.11
CA ASP A 109 11.78 -3.40 4.92
C ASP A 109 11.28 -4.16 3.69
N LEU A 110 10.44 -3.51 2.90
CA LEU A 110 9.86 -4.00 1.65
C LEU A 110 10.55 -3.31 0.47
N TYR A 111 11.83 -3.62 0.28
CA TYR A 111 12.65 -3.07 -0.80
C TYR A 111 12.75 -1.53 -0.79
N GLY A 112 13.16 -0.97 0.34
CA GLY A 112 13.30 0.46 0.60
C GLY A 112 12.07 1.10 1.25
N ASN A 113 10.90 0.46 1.15
CA ASN A 113 9.70 0.86 1.88
C ASN A 113 9.75 0.30 3.30
N GLN A 114 10.10 1.13 4.27
CA GLN A 114 10.42 0.71 5.64
C GLN A 114 9.34 1.14 6.62
N PHE A 115 9.05 0.26 7.58
CA PHE A 115 8.12 0.55 8.65
C PHE A 115 8.68 0.02 9.97
N THR A 116 8.69 0.87 11.01
CA THR A 116 9.09 0.50 12.37
C THR A 116 7.95 0.73 13.35
N CYS A 117 7.59 -0.30 14.11
CA CYS A 117 6.43 -0.29 15.01
C CYS A 117 6.68 -1.07 16.29
N LYS A 118 5.77 -0.94 17.28
CA LYS A 118 5.85 -1.74 18.51
C LYS A 118 5.21 -3.11 18.38
N ARG A 119 4.19 -3.22 17.52
CA ARG A 119 3.43 -4.46 17.30
C ARG A 119 3.10 -4.58 15.82
N LEU A 120 3.31 -5.78 15.28
CA LEU A 120 3.05 -6.12 13.90
C LEU A 120 2.12 -7.33 13.87
N PHE A 121 1.04 -7.22 13.11
CA PHE A 121 0.13 -8.32 12.82
C PHE A 121 0.01 -8.50 11.33
N TRP A 122 -0.30 -9.71 10.90
CA TRP A 122 -0.58 -10.00 9.50
C TRP A 122 -1.75 -10.96 9.36
N ARG A 123 -2.38 -10.92 8.19
CA ARG A 123 -3.33 -11.95 7.77
C ARG A 123 -3.24 -12.19 6.27
N ASP A 124 -3.71 -13.35 5.83
CA ASP A 124 -4.06 -13.56 4.43
C ASP A 124 -5.25 -12.65 4.08
N ALA A 125 -5.09 -11.91 2.99
CA ALA A 125 -6.07 -11.01 2.42
C ALA A 125 -6.24 -11.28 0.92
N SER A 126 -6.00 -12.52 0.46
CA SER A 126 -6.09 -12.92 -0.95
C SER A 126 -7.42 -12.53 -1.63
N GLU A 127 -8.49 -12.39 -0.86
CA GLU A 127 -9.78 -11.86 -1.34
C GLU A 127 -9.74 -10.39 -1.79
N TRP A 128 -8.62 -9.69 -1.53
CA TRP A 128 -8.39 -8.27 -1.84
C TRP A 128 -7.48 -8.03 -3.03
N MET A 129 -7.23 -9.05 -3.85
CA MET A 129 -6.53 -8.88 -5.12
C MET A 129 -7.27 -7.93 -6.08
N GLY A 130 -6.50 -7.32 -6.98
CA GLY A 130 -7.01 -6.48 -8.07
C GLY A 130 -6.78 -4.99 -7.85
N ILE A 131 -7.40 -4.20 -8.73
CA ILE A 131 -7.07 -2.78 -8.89
C ILE A 131 -7.68 -1.87 -7.80
N HIS A 132 -8.83 -2.26 -7.25
CA HIS A 132 -9.63 -1.42 -6.37
C HIS A 132 -9.06 -1.31 -4.95
N SER A 133 -9.15 -0.10 -4.39
CA SER A 133 -8.77 0.24 -3.03
C SER A 133 -9.57 -0.57 -2.01
N LYS A 134 -8.92 -0.89 -0.89
CA LYS A 134 -9.50 -1.58 0.25
C LYS A 134 -9.57 -0.73 1.50
N PHE A 135 -8.69 0.25 1.63
CA PHE A 135 -8.66 1.11 2.80
C PHE A 135 -9.41 2.43 2.63
N GLY A 136 -9.72 2.83 1.40
CA GLY A 136 -10.39 4.09 1.12
C GLY A 136 -11.11 4.10 -0.21
N GLU A 137 -11.43 5.31 -0.66
CA GLU A 137 -12.01 5.52 -1.98
C GLU A 137 -10.95 5.35 -3.07
N ASP A 138 -11.35 4.79 -4.22
CA ASP A 138 -10.52 4.81 -5.42
C ASP A 138 -10.36 6.27 -5.89
N PHE A 139 -9.14 6.82 -5.77
CA PHE A 139 -8.81 8.11 -6.36
C PHE A 139 -7.55 7.99 -7.21
N SER A 140 -7.57 8.58 -8.40
CA SER A 140 -6.39 8.75 -9.24
C SER A 140 -6.30 10.21 -9.64
N ILE A 141 -5.17 10.83 -9.28
CA ILE A 141 -4.86 12.20 -9.72
C ILE A 141 -4.59 12.20 -11.24
N GLU A 142 -4.14 11.08 -11.82
CA GLU A 142 -3.93 10.94 -13.27
C GLU A 142 -5.23 10.84 -14.08
N THR A 143 -6.36 10.59 -13.43
CA THR A 143 -7.69 10.74 -14.06
C THR A 143 -8.19 12.19 -14.08
N LEU A 144 -7.36 13.18 -13.69
CA LEU A 144 -7.58 14.58 -14.04
C LEU A 144 -7.09 14.90 -15.46
N ASN A 145 -6.94 13.91 -16.34
CA ASN A 145 -7.14 14.20 -17.75
C ASN A 145 -8.59 14.63 -17.88
N GLU A 146 -8.85 15.93 -17.91
CA GLU A 146 -10.17 16.43 -18.22
C GLU A 146 -10.61 15.75 -19.52
N TYR A 147 -11.76 15.09 -19.48
CA TYR A 147 -12.41 14.54 -20.66
C TYR A 147 -13.78 15.19 -20.77
N GLU A 148 -14.27 15.29 -22.00
CA GLU A 148 -15.64 15.72 -22.27
C GLU A 148 -16.47 14.48 -22.60
N GLN A 149 -17.61 14.32 -21.92
CA GLN A 149 -18.57 13.28 -22.27
C GLN A 149 -19.33 13.71 -23.52
N LEU A 150 -19.37 12.80 -24.50
CA LEU A 150 -20.14 12.92 -25.71
C LEU A 150 -21.36 11.97 -25.63
N GLU A 151 -22.25 12.07 -26.60
CA GLU A 151 -23.43 11.20 -26.67
C GLU A 151 -23.05 9.71 -26.80
N ASP A 152 -23.96 8.82 -26.40
CA ASP A 152 -23.84 7.37 -26.54
C ASP A 152 -22.62 6.71 -25.86
N GLY A 153 -22.12 7.31 -24.77
CA GLY A 153 -21.01 6.76 -23.98
C GLY A 153 -19.64 6.97 -24.62
N TRP A 154 -19.54 7.89 -25.58
CA TRP A 154 -18.27 8.38 -26.09
C TRP A 154 -17.68 9.43 -25.15
N VAL A 155 -16.36 9.49 -25.11
CA VAL A 155 -15.60 10.51 -24.40
C VAL A 155 -14.43 10.97 -25.25
N ILE A 156 -13.99 12.21 -25.06
CA ILE A 156 -12.81 12.77 -25.71
C ILE A 156 -11.83 13.31 -24.68
N CYS A 157 -10.55 12.97 -24.82
CA CYS A 157 -9.48 13.47 -23.96
C CYS A 157 -9.21 14.94 -24.28
N LYS A 158 -9.24 15.85 -23.31
CA LYS A 158 -8.90 17.26 -23.57
C LYS A 158 -7.40 17.50 -23.79
N GLU A 159 -6.54 16.54 -23.44
CA GLU A 159 -5.10 16.68 -23.66
C GLU A 159 -4.67 16.28 -25.09
N CYS A 160 -5.11 15.11 -25.57
CA CYS A 160 -4.65 14.54 -26.83
C CYS A 160 -5.74 14.40 -27.89
N TYR A 161 -6.97 14.80 -27.56
CA TYR A 161 -8.15 14.76 -28.43
C TYR A 161 -8.52 13.36 -28.94
N GLU A 162 -7.96 12.32 -28.33
CA GLU A 162 -8.37 10.94 -28.63
C GLU A 162 -9.79 10.72 -28.10
N ALA A 163 -10.66 10.19 -28.96
CA ALA A 163 -12.01 9.81 -28.59
C ALA A 163 -12.14 8.29 -28.44
N TRP A 164 -12.82 7.82 -27.40
CA TRP A 164 -13.07 6.40 -27.19
C TRP A 164 -14.42 6.17 -26.51
N LYS A 165 -14.90 4.93 -26.57
CA LYS A 165 -16.15 4.52 -25.94
C LYS A 165 -15.88 3.90 -24.58
N THR A 166 -16.61 4.29 -23.55
CA THR A 166 -16.45 3.79 -22.19
C THR A 166 -17.79 3.46 -21.55
N SER A 167 -17.81 2.42 -20.71
CA SER A 167 -18.98 1.97 -19.94
C SER A 167 -18.81 2.18 -18.43
N SER A 168 -17.67 2.73 -17.97
CA SER A 168 -17.27 2.76 -16.56
C SER A 168 -17.03 4.18 -16.03
N LYS A 169 -17.09 4.33 -14.69
CA LYS A 169 -16.87 5.60 -13.95
C LYS A 169 -15.41 6.07 -13.94
N ILE A 170 -14.47 5.25 -14.42
CA ILE A 170 -13.04 5.59 -14.47
C ILE A 170 -12.66 5.71 -15.94
N ILE A 171 -12.32 6.93 -16.35
CA ILE A 171 -12.12 7.29 -17.77
C ILE A 171 -10.67 7.75 -17.91
N GLN A 172 -9.77 6.79 -18.09
CA GLN A 172 -8.38 7.08 -18.43
C GLN A 172 -8.21 7.04 -19.96
N CYS A 173 -7.56 8.05 -20.52
CA CYS A 173 -7.31 8.12 -21.96
C CYS A 173 -6.34 7.01 -22.40
N PRO A 174 -6.74 6.10 -23.32
CA PRO A 174 -5.92 4.96 -23.73
C PRO A 174 -4.65 5.33 -24.49
N LYS A 175 -4.61 6.53 -25.10
CA LYS A 175 -3.42 7.07 -25.78
C LYS A 175 -2.42 7.65 -24.78
N CYS A 176 -2.82 8.67 -24.00
CA CYS A 176 -1.97 9.27 -22.96
C CYS A 176 -1.40 8.22 -21.98
N PHE A 177 -2.19 7.22 -21.60
CA PHE A 177 -1.71 6.15 -20.71
C PHE A 177 -0.59 5.32 -21.36
N ARG A 178 -0.75 4.90 -22.62
CA ARG A 178 0.29 4.15 -23.35
C ARG A 178 1.56 4.97 -23.53
N ASP A 179 1.43 6.25 -23.86
CA ASP A 179 2.57 7.14 -24.07
C ASP A 179 3.39 7.31 -22.77
N ARG A 180 2.72 7.44 -21.61
CA ARG A 180 3.39 7.49 -20.29
C ARG A 180 4.15 6.20 -19.96
N ILE A 181 3.56 5.03 -20.22
CA ILE A 181 4.24 3.74 -20.04
C ILE A 181 5.49 3.66 -20.92
N SER A 182 5.37 4.05 -22.20
CA SER A 182 6.50 3.98 -23.14
C SER A 182 7.65 4.93 -22.74
N ASN A 183 7.34 6.10 -22.22
CA ASN A 183 8.34 7.07 -21.77
C ASN A 183 9.06 6.63 -20.48
N ASN A 184 8.36 5.96 -19.56
CA ASN A 184 9.01 5.40 -18.36
C ASN A 184 9.94 4.23 -18.67
N THR A 185 9.70 3.46 -19.74
CA THR A 185 10.64 2.39 -20.14
C THR A 185 11.97 2.88 -20.68
N ASN A 186 12.06 4.14 -21.15
CA ASN A 186 13.31 4.71 -21.67
C ASN A 186 14.25 5.24 -20.56
N PHE A 187 13.75 5.48 -19.35
CA PHE A 187 14.59 5.87 -18.21
C PHE A 187 15.31 4.70 -17.54
N ARG A 188 14.86 3.44 -17.75
CA ARG A 188 15.46 2.24 -17.16
C ARG A 188 16.66 1.65 -17.95
N ARG A 189 17.19 2.36 -18.97
CA ARG A 189 18.32 1.86 -19.79
C ARG A 189 19.69 2.49 -19.52
N ASN A 190 19.79 3.38 -18.52
CA ASN A 190 21.08 3.98 -18.13
C ASN A 190 21.31 3.89 -16.62
N ILE A 191 21.44 2.67 -16.09
CA ILE A 191 22.20 2.36 -14.87
C ILE A 191 22.87 1.00 -15.08
#